data_AF-A0A933A650-F1
#
_entry.id   AF-A0A933A650-F1
#
_cell.length_a   1.000
_cell.length_b   1.000
_cell.length_c   1.000
_cell.angle_alpha   90.00
_cell.angle_beta   90.00
_cell.angle_gamma   90.00
#
_symmetry.space_group_name_H-M   'P 1'
#
loop_
_entity.id
_entity.type
_entity.pdbx_description
1 polymer ?
#
loop_
_entity_poly.entity_id
_entity_poly.type
_entity_poly.pdbx_seq_one_letter_code
_entity_poly.pdbx_strand_id
1 'polypeptide(L)'
;MRHQAPRGNRKPPVRPTTRRSYSGGVRYEPPGARQLLFPLALVGFITAVAITIILVIVVRGPDTHASLWNRVYAGYSRTEPAYVVSLPGPTVSPTATPQPTPTPQPAPTPEPTPAPGSGATPGPTPVFTPTARPTVPPTPTATPVPRQVSFSQDVMPIFRNNCVACHGTAIKFKEVSLASYQALTDTSAHGPLFVPGKPEDSLLVNVLRGKPIQMPPTGALPEEQIKLVEEWVKQGGQNN
;
A
#
# COMPACT_ATOMS: atom_id res chain seq x y z
N MET A 1 14.39 18.46 71.11
CA MET A 1 14.74 19.64 70.28
C MET A 1 16.19 20.02 70.53
N ARG A 2 17.11 19.66 69.63
CA ARG A 2 18.41 20.33 69.45
C ARG A 2 18.78 20.19 67.98
N HIS A 3 18.66 21.31 67.26
CA HIS A 3 19.16 21.48 65.89
C HIS A 3 20.68 21.61 65.92
N GLN A 4 21.38 20.91 65.03
CA GLN A 4 22.76 21.26 64.64
C GLN A 4 22.97 21.02 63.14
N ALA A 5 23.66 22.00 62.55
CA ALA A 5 23.72 22.37 61.15
C ALA A 5 24.62 21.49 60.25
N PRO A 6 24.47 21.56 58.91
CA PRO A 6 25.26 20.77 57.96
C PRO A 6 26.70 21.28 57.80
N ARG A 7 27.67 20.36 57.80
CA ARG A 7 29.09 20.65 57.54
C ARG A 7 29.35 20.73 56.03
N GLY A 8 29.91 21.86 55.60
CA GLY A 8 30.23 22.18 54.20
C GLY A 8 31.44 21.44 53.62
N ASN A 9 31.37 21.25 52.31
CA ASN A 9 32.42 20.72 51.43
C ASN A 9 33.69 21.59 51.47
N ARG A 10 34.85 20.97 51.77
CA ARG A 10 36.16 21.57 51.49
C ARG A 10 36.78 20.88 50.27
N LYS A 11 37.15 21.68 49.26
CA LYS A 11 37.95 21.23 48.11
C LYS A 11 39.36 20.80 48.56
N PRO A 12 39.95 19.75 47.99
CA PRO A 12 41.34 19.38 48.23
C PRO A 12 42.33 20.34 47.52
N PRO A 13 43.57 20.48 48.02
CA PRO A 13 44.56 21.43 47.52
C PRO A 13 45.20 21.00 46.19
N VAL A 14 45.42 21.99 45.33
CA VAL A 14 46.13 21.90 44.04
C VAL A 14 47.63 21.75 44.28
N ARG A 15 48.26 20.71 43.71
CA ARG A 15 49.73 20.53 43.74
C ARG A 15 50.40 21.30 42.60
N PRO A 16 51.60 21.89 42.82
CA PRO A 16 52.33 22.61 41.79
C PRO A 16 52.96 21.66 40.75
N THR A 17 52.88 22.04 39.48
CA THR A 17 53.41 21.34 38.31
C THR A 17 54.89 21.70 38.09
N THR A 18 55.80 20.75 38.32
CA THR A 18 57.18 20.87 37.83
C THR A 18 57.22 20.57 36.33
N ARG A 19 57.49 21.61 35.54
CA ARG A 19 57.58 21.60 34.08
C ARG A 19 58.89 20.91 33.65
N ARG A 20 58.82 19.68 33.13
CA ARG A 20 59.98 19.01 32.53
C ARG A 20 60.14 19.47 31.08
N SER A 21 61.20 20.22 30.81
CA SER A 21 61.61 20.68 29.48
C SER A 21 62.08 19.49 28.64
N TYR A 22 61.44 19.25 27.50
CA TYR A 22 61.87 18.26 26.50
C TYR A 22 62.34 19.02 25.25
N SER A 23 63.66 19.13 25.06
CA SER A 23 64.27 19.64 23.84
C SER A 23 64.26 18.54 22.78
N GLY A 24 63.13 18.34 22.12
CA GLY A 24 63.02 17.53 20.90
C GLY A 24 63.03 18.44 19.68
N GLY A 25 64.18 18.58 19.03
CA GLY A 25 64.30 19.33 17.78
C GLY A 25 63.52 18.66 16.66
N VAL A 26 62.47 19.33 16.18
CA VAL A 26 61.74 18.91 14.98
C VAL A 26 62.57 19.38 13.78
N ARG A 27 63.19 18.45 13.05
CA ARG A 27 63.74 18.75 11.72
C ARG A 27 62.58 19.06 10.78
N TYR A 28 62.59 20.23 10.17
CA TYR A 28 61.62 20.61 9.14
C TYR A 28 62.16 20.10 7.79
N GLU A 29 61.52 19.06 7.25
CA GLU A 29 61.82 18.53 5.92
C GLU A 29 60.93 19.28 4.90
N PRO A 30 61.49 19.94 3.86
CA PRO A 30 60.68 20.67 2.90
C PRO A 30 59.83 19.69 2.07
N PRO A 31 58.61 20.07 1.65
CA PRO A 31 57.72 19.21 0.90
C PRO A 31 58.23 19.03 -0.54
N GLY A 32 59.17 18.10 -0.71
CA GLY A 32 59.68 17.64 -1.99
C GLY A 32 58.79 16.54 -2.57
N ALA A 33 57.89 16.94 -3.47
CA ALA A 33 57.49 16.22 -4.69
C ALA A 33 57.63 14.69 -4.70
N ARG A 34 56.80 13.96 -3.93
CA ARG A 34 56.68 12.49 -4.04
C ARG A 34 55.27 11.97 -3.74
N GLN A 35 54.24 12.45 -4.44
CA GLN A 35 52.88 11.86 -4.35
C GLN A 35 52.05 12.00 -5.66
N LEU A 36 52.61 11.69 -6.84
CA LEU A 36 51.82 11.63 -8.09
C LEU A 36 52.06 10.36 -8.91
N LEU A 37 52.37 9.23 -8.27
CA LEU A 37 52.53 7.95 -8.99
C LEU A 37 51.71 6.77 -8.42
N PHE A 38 50.75 7.06 -7.53
CA PHE A 38 49.65 6.15 -7.21
C PHE A 38 48.38 7.00 -7.11
N PRO A 39 47.52 7.03 -8.16
CA PRO A 39 46.58 5.92 -8.34
C PRO A 39 46.21 5.64 -9.81
N LEU A 40 47.14 5.79 -10.77
CA LEU A 40 46.83 5.48 -12.18
C LEU A 40 46.37 4.03 -12.38
N ALA A 41 46.89 3.10 -11.57
CA ALA A 41 46.43 1.70 -11.58
C ALA A 41 45.00 1.51 -11.02
N LEU A 42 44.60 2.29 -10.02
CA LEU A 42 43.25 2.21 -9.44
C LEU A 42 42.22 2.88 -10.33
N VAL A 43 42.55 4.05 -10.90
CA VAL A 43 41.69 4.72 -11.88
C VAL A 43 41.58 3.86 -13.14
N GLY A 44 42.67 3.26 -13.61
CA GLY A 44 42.66 2.30 -14.72
C GLY A 44 41.84 1.03 -14.45
N PHE A 45 41.87 0.52 -13.21
CA PHE A 45 41.06 -0.63 -12.82
C PHE A 45 39.57 -0.29 -12.76
N ILE A 46 39.21 0.87 -12.20
CA ILE A 46 37.81 1.32 -12.13
C ILE A 46 37.26 1.59 -13.54
N THR A 47 38.04 2.21 -14.43
CA THR A 47 37.61 2.45 -15.81
C THR A 47 37.50 1.14 -16.61
N ALA A 48 38.45 0.21 -16.44
CA ALA A 48 38.36 -1.10 -17.08
C ALA A 48 37.12 -1.88 -16.63
N VAL A 49 36.84 -1.93 -15.32
CA VAL A 49 35.64 -2.60 -14.77
C VAL A 49 34.36 -1.95 -15.30
N ALA A 50 34.27 -0.61 -15.28
CA ALA A 50 33.12 0.12 -15.79
C ALA A 50 32.87 -0.14 -17.30
N ILE A 51 33.93 -0.14 -18.12
CA ILE A 51 33.83 -0.44 -19.56
C ILE A 51 33.37 -1.87 -19.79
N THR A 52 33.89 -2.86 -19.05
CA THR A 52 33.39 -4.24 -19.16
C THR A 52 31.92 -4.37 -18.76
N ILE A 53 31.46 -3.67 -17.71
CA ILE A 53 30.04 -3.71 -17.30
C ILE A 53 29.15 -3.10 -18.39
N ILE A 54 29.54 -1.95 -18.95
CA ILE A 54 28.79 -1.29 -20.02
C ILE A 54 28.75 -2.16 -21.28
N LEU A 55 29.88 -2.77 -21.67
CA LEU A 55 29.91 -3.68 -22.82
C LEU A 55 29.05 -4.93 -22.58
N VAL A 56 29.02 -5.46 -21.36
CA VAL A 56 28.13 -6.57 -21.01
C VAL A 56 26.67 -6.18 -21.14
N ILE A 57 26.27 -4.99 -20.69
CA ILE A 57 24.89 -4.50 -20.78
C ILE A 57 24.49 -4.25 -22.25
N VAL A 58 25.38 -3.66 -23.05
CA VAL A 58 25.11 -3.34 -24.45
C VAL A 58 25.10 -4.59 -25.32
N VAL A 59 26.01 -5.55 -25.09
CA VAL A 59 26.09 -6.79 -25.88
C VAL A 59 25.03 -7.81 -25.49
N ARG A 60 24.63 -7.87 -24.21
CA ARG A 60 23.56 -8.79 -23.75
C ARG A 60 22.15 -8.23 -23.89
N GLY A 61 22.01 -6.97 -24.31
CA GLY A 61 20.73 -6.28 -24.37
C GLY A 61 20.18 -5.96 -22.98
N PRO A 62 19.35 -4.91 -22.84
CA PRO A 62 18.74 -4.51 -21.56
C PRO A 62 17.79 -5.57 -20.95
N ASP A 63 17.53 -6.67 -21.66
CA ASP A 63 16.50 -7.65 -21.31
C ASP A 63 16.92 -8.64 -20.20
N THR A 64 18.22 -8.69 -19.85
CA THR A 64 18.68 -9.66 -18.85
C THR A 64 18.22 -9.35 -17.43
N HIS A 65 17.88 -8.10 -17.09
CA HIS A 65 17.35 -7.76 -15.77
C HIS A 65 15.86 -8.11 -15.60
N ALA A 66 15.07 -8.08 -16.68
CA ALA A 66 13.66 -8.49 -16.66
C ALA A 66 13.50 -10.02 -16.54
N SER A 67 14.46 -10.78 -17.08
CA SER A 67 14.37 -12.24 -17.16
C SER A 67 14.58 -12.99 -15.84
N LEU A 68 15.30 -12.42 -14.87
CA LEU A 68 15.49 -13.03 -13.55
C LEU A 68 14.23 -12.92 -12.67
N TRP A 69 13.49 -11.82 -12.80
CA TRP A 69 12.22 -11.62 -12.11
C TRP A 69 11.11 -12.48 -12.71
N ASN A 70 11.03 -12.59 -14.05
CA ASN A 70 10.05 -13.47 -14.71
C ASN A 70 10.18 -14.95 -14.32
N ARG A 71 11.39 -15.43 -13.99
CA ARG A 71 11.60 -16.82 -13.54
C ARG A 71 11.07 -17.10 -12.13
N VAL A 72 11.04 -16.10 -11.26
CA VAL A 72 10.45 -16.23 -9.92
C VAL A 72 8.93 -16.12 -10.00
N TYR A 73 8.39 -15.25 -10.87
CA TYR A 73 6.95 -15.07 -11.05
C TYR A 73 6.26 -16.19 -11.85
N ALA A 74 6.92 -16.78 -12.86
CA ALA A 74 6.36 -17.89 -13.64
C ALA A 74 6.17 -19.19 -12.82
N GLY A 75 6.75 -19.27 -11.62
CA GLY A 75 6.53 -20.38 -10.69
C GLY A 75 5.19 -20.31 -9.95
N TYR A 76 4.59 -19.13 -9.82
CA TYR A 76 3.38 -18.91 -9.02
C TYR A 76 2.07 -18.95 -9.83
N SER A 77 2.16 -18.85 -11.16
CA SER A 77 1.00 -18.86 -12.07
C SER A 77 0.69 -20.25 -12.67
N ARG A 78 1.25 -21.34 -12.13
CA ARG A 78 0.79 -22.70 -12.49
C ARG A 78 -0.44 -23.09 -11.68
N THR A 79 -1.60 -22.65 -12.15
CA THR A 79 -2.85 -23.39 -11.92
C THR A 79 -3.56 -23.64 -13.26
N GLU A 80 -3.48 -24.91 -13.64
CA GLU A 80 -4.41 -25.72 -14.46
C GLU A 80 -4.47 -25.56 -16.00
N PRO A 81 -4.49 -26.69 -16.75
CA PRO A 81 -4.69 -26.67 -18.19
C PRO A 81 -6.13 -26.29 -18.53
N ALA A 82 -6.29 -25.20 -19.27
CA ALA A 82 -7.57 -24.78 -19.82
C ALA A 82 -8.16 -25.90 -20.70
N TYR A 83 -9.27 -26.49 -20.26
CA TYR A 83 -10.15 -27.29 -21.09
C TYR A 83 -10.78 -26.35 -22.14
N VAL A 84 -10.26 -26.40 -23.37
CA VAL A 84 -10.79 -25.64 -24.51
C VAL A 84 -12.12 -26.26 -24.93
N VAL A 85 -13.23 -25.71 -24.42
CA VAL A 85 -14.55 -25.89 -25.04
C VAL A 85 -14.59 -24.99 -26.26
N SER A 86 -14.54 -25.60 -27.44
CA SER A 86 -14.75 -24.92 -28.71
C SER A 86 -16.22 -24.49 -28.82
N LEU A 87 -16.52 -23.24 -28.47
CA LEU A 87 -17.83 -22.63 -28.71
C LEU A 87 -17.92 -22.15 -30.17
N PRO A 88 -19.07 -22.34 -30.87
CA PRO A 88 -19.28 -21.83 -32.22
C PRO A 88 -19.26 -20.29 -32.24
N GLY A 89 -18.67 -19.72 -33.29
CA GLY A 89 -18.32 -18.30 -33.40
C GLY A 89 -19.49 -17.31 -33.25
N PRO A 90 -19.19 -16.04 -32.97
CA PRO A 90 -20.21 -15.02 -32.69
C PRO A 90 -21.00 -14.66 -33.95
N THR A 91 -22.29 -14.99 -33.95
CA THR A 91 -23.27 -14.36 -34.83
C THR A 91 -23.33 -12.87 -34.50
N VAL A 92 -23.07 -12.02 -35.49
CA VAL A 92 -23.19 -10.57 -35.37
C VAL A 92 -24.66 -10.18 -35.17
N SER A 93 -25.02 -9.79 -33.94
CA SER A 93 -26.33 -9.19 -33.64
C SER A 93 -26.39 -7.74 -34.14
N PRO A 94 -27.50 -7.29 -34.76
CA PRO A 94 -27.63 -5.93 -35.24
C PRO A 94 -27.67 -4.91 -34.09
N THR A 95 -27.00 -3.78 -34.32
CA THR A 95 -26.93 -2.59 -33.46
C THR A 95 -28.32 -2.15 -33.00
N ALA A 96 -28.55 -2.14 -31.69
CA ALA A 96 -29.78 -1.59 -31.12
C ALA A 96 -29.81 -0.06 -31.26
N THR A 97 -30.87 0.44 -31.90
CA THR A 97 -31.22 1.86 -31.98
C THR A 97 -31.36 2.46 -30.58
N PRO A 98 -30.82 3.67 -30.29
CA PRO A 98 -30.93 4.29 -28.98
C PRO A 98 -32.40 4.61 -28.66
N GLN A 99 -32.88 4.04 -27.55
CA GLN A 99 -34.21 4.30 -26.99
C GLN A 99 -34.23 5.72 -26.37
N PRO A 100 -35.29 6.52 -26.56
CA PRO A 100 -35.38 7.86 -25.98
C PRO A 100 -35.41 7.81 -24.44
N THR A 101 -34.62 8.69 -23.82
CA THR A 101 -34.58 8.92 -22.38
C THR A 101 -35.97 9.29 -21.85
N PRO A 102 -36.54 8.58 -20.87
CA PRO A 102 -37.81 8.98 -20.29
C PRO A 102 -37.66 10.31 -19.55
N THR A 103 -38.54 11.26 -19.87
CA THR A 103 -38.69 12.54 -19.17
C THR A 103 -39.04 12.27 -17.69
N PRO A 104 -38.35 12.91 -16.72
CA PRO A 104 -38.65 12.71 -15.31
C PRO A 104 -40.07 13.18 -14.99
N GLN A 105 -40.89 12.26 -14.47
CA GLN A 105 -42.22 12.54 -13.96
C GLN A 105 -42.10 13.33 -12.65
N PRO A 106 -42.84 14.44 -12.46
CA PRO A 106 -42.80 15.19 -11.20
C PRO A 106 -43.30 14.34 -10.03
N ALA A 107 -42.59 14.43 -8.91
CA ALA A 107 -42.94 13.74 -7.67
C ALA A 107 -44.33 14.16 -7.17
N PRO A 108 -45.18 13.23 -6.70
CA PRO A 108 -46.47 13.60 -6.13
C PRO A 108 -46.27 14.42 -4.85
N THR A 109 -46.99 15.54 -4.76
CA THR A 109 -47.11 16.37 -3.56
C THR A 109 -47.65 15.52 -2.41
N PRO A 110 -47.03 15.54 -1.21
CA PRO A 110 -47.54 14.81 -0.07
C PRO A 110 -48.91 15.36 0.36
N GLU A 111 -49.88 14.47 0.45
CA GLU A 111 -51.22 14.73 0.97
C GLU A 111 -51.15 15.11 2.47
N PRO A 112 -51.95 16.08 2.95
CA PRO A 112 -51.94 16.46 4.35
C PRO A 112 -52.50 15.32 5.23
N THR A 113 -51.70 14.91 6.21
CA THR A 113 -52.05 13.98 7.28
C THR A 113 -53.37 14.37 7.96
N PRO A 114 -54.39 13.50 8.03
CA PRO A 114 -55.60 13.78 8.80
C PRO A 114 -55.30 13.78 10.31
N ALA A 115 -55.92 14.72 11.02
CA ALA A 115 -55.84 14.87 12.46
C ALA A 115 -56.37 13.62 13.20
N PRO A 116 -55.81 13.24 14.37
CA PRO A 116 -56.32 12.11 15.13
C PRO A 116 -57.66 12.46 15.80
N GLY A 117 -58.67 11.64 15.53
CA GLY A 117 -59.96 11.70 16.22
C GLY A 117 -59.83 11.25 17.68
N SER A 118 -60.33 12.09 18.59
CA SER A 118 -60.62 11.74 19.98
C SER A 118 -61.75 10.71 20.05
N GLY A 119 -61.53 9.62 20.78
CA GLY A 119 -62.63 8.80 21.30
C GLY A 119 -62.43 7.30 21.19
N ALA A 120 -61.62 6.74 22.08
CA ALA A 120 -61.80 5.36 22.53
C ALA A 120 -61.20 5.19 23.93
N THR A 121 -62.07 4.90 24.90
CA THR A 121 -61.73 4.53 26.27
C THR A 121 -60.81 3.30 26.27
N PRO A 122 -59.66 3.30 26.96
CA PRO A 122 -58.85 2.10 27.11
C PRO A 122 -59.55 1.14 28.09
N GLY A 123 -59.96 -0.03 27.58
CA GLY A 123 -60.35 -1.16 28.42
C GLY A 123 -59.14 -1.72 29.18
N PRO A 124 -59.33 -2.41 30.32
CA PRO A 124 -58.23 -2.92 31.13
C PRO A 124 -57.40 -3.92 30.31
N THR A 125 -56.14 -3.58 30.08
CA THR A 125 -55.14 -4.42 29.42
C THR A 125 -54.96 -5.72 30.22
N PRO A 126 -55.07 -6.91 29.62
CA PRO A 126 -54.65 -8.14 30.30
C PRO A 126 -53.14 -8.07 30.53
N VAL A 127 -52.72 -8.15 31.79
CA VAL A 127 -51.33 -8.24 32.19
C VAL A 127 -50.86 -9.66 31.84
N PHE A 128 -50.25 -9.81 30.66
CA PHE A 128 -49.56 -11.06 30.31
C PHE A 128 -48.27 -11.14 31.13
N THR A 129 -48.26 -12.02 32.12
CA THR A 129 -47.03 -12.38 32.84
C THR A 129 -46.11 -13.11 31.86
N PRO A 130 -44.91 -12.59 31.54
CA PRO A 130 -44.01 -13.30 30.64
C PRO A 130 -43.57 -14.60 31.31
N THR A 131 -44.03 -15.72 30.76
CA THR A 131 -43.52 -17.05 31.12
C THR A 131 -42.04 -17.08 30.75
N ALA A 132 -41.17 -17.41 31.73
CA ALA A 132 -39.73 -17.46 31.52
C ALA A 132 -39.40 -18.35 30.31
N ARG A 133 -38.83 -17.74 29.26
CA ARG A 133 -38.38 -18.43 28.06
C ARG A 133 -37.27 -19.41 28.46
N PRO A 134 -37.33 -20.69 28.08
CA PRO A 134 -36.22 -21.61 28.31
C PRO A 134 -34.93 -21.00 27.76
N THR A 135 -33.93 -20.85 28.64
CA THR A 135 -32.61 -20.34 28.29
C THR A 135 -31.94 -21.39 27.41
N VAL A 136 -32.04 -21.24 26.09
CA VAL A 136 -31.26 -22.03 25.16
C VAL A 136 -29.78 -21.68 25.42
N PRO A 137 -28.90 -22.66 25.68
CA PRO A 137 -27.48 -22.40 25.87
C PRO A 137 -26.93 -21.64 24.65
N PRO A 138 -26.04 -20.66 24.84
CA PRO A 138 -25.50 -19.89 23.73
C PRO A 138 -24.81 -20.83 22.75
N THR A 139 -25.28 -20.84 21.50
CA THR A 139 -24.59 -21.51 20.40
C THR A 139 -23.13 -21.03 20.39
N PRO A 140 -22.14 -21.93 20.38
CA PRO A 140 -20.74 -21.52 20.33
C PRO A 140 -20.53 -20.63 19.10
N THR A 141 -20.08 -19.40 19.33
CA THR A 141 -19.68 -18.46 18.29
C THR A 141 -18.57 -19.11 17.47
N ALA A 142 -18.88 -19.55 16.25
CA ALA A 142 -17.88 -20.08 15.35
C ALA A 142 -16.79 -19.02 15.15
N THR A 143 -15.54 -19.41 15.32
CA THR A 143 -14.38 -18.58 14.98
C THR A 143 -14.52 -18.18 13.51
N PRO A 144 -14.57 -16.88 13.17
CA PRO A 144 -14.69 -16.46 11.79
C PRO A 144 -13.45 -16.93 11.04
N VAL A 145 -13.63 -17.84 10.09
CA VAL A 145 -12.59 -18.18 9.12
C VAL A 145 -12.25 -16.90 8.35
N PRO A 146 -10.97 -16.51 8.25
CA PRO A 146 -10.60 -15.33 7.50
C PRO A 146 -11.09 -15.49 6.05
N ARG A 147 -12.01 -14.60 5.65
CA ARG A 147 -12.58 -14.58 4.31
C ARG A 147 -11.50 -14.20 3.30
N GLN A 148 -11.46 -14.92 2.18
CA GLN A 148 -10.64 -14.54 1.03
C GLN A 148 -11.21 -13.24 0.42
N VAL A 149 -10.35 -12.24 0.24
CA VAL A 149 -10.74 -10.97 -0.38
C VAL A 149 -10.79 -11.17 -1.89
N SER A 150 -11.89 -10.76 -2.52
CA SER A 150 -12.09 -10.84 -3.96
C SER A 150 -11.64 -9.56 -4.65
N PHE A 151 -10.82 -9.67 -5.69
CA PHE A 151 -10.47 -8.50 -6.49
C PHE A 151 -11.72 -7.88 -7.14
N SER A 152 -12.57 -8.71 -7.75
CA SER A 152 -13.74 -8.22 -8.49
C SER A 152 -14.83 -7.64 -7.59
N GLN A 153 -15.08 -8.25 -6.44
CA GLN A 153 -16.18 -7.88 -5.54
C GLN A 153 -15.78 -6.86 -4.47
N ASP A 154 -14.54 -6.92 -3.98
CA ASP A 154 -14.12 -6.17 -2.79
C ASP A 154 -13.17 -5.01 -3.18
N VAL A 155 -12.16 -5.27 -4.02
CA VAL A 155 -11.10 -4.28 -4.34
C VAL A 155 -11.46 -3.37 -5.51
N MET A 156 -11.94 -3.93 -6.62
CA MET A 156 -12.23 -3.17 -7.83
C MET A 156 -13.27 -2.07 -7.61
N PRO A 157 -14.34 -2.25 -6.82
CA PRO A 157 -15.28 -1.17 -6.52
C PRO A 157 -14.61 0.04 -5.83
N ILE A 158 -13.62 -0.21 -4.95
CA ILE A 158 -12.83 0.86 -4.32
C ILE A 158 -12.08 1.66 -5.39
N PHE A 159 -11.41 0.98 -6.33
CA PHE A 159 -10.68 1.65 -7.40
C PHE A 159 -11.58 2.39 -8.37
N ARG A 160 -12.73 1.80 -8.75
CA ARG A 160 -13.70 2.46 -9.64
C ARG A 160 -14.22 3.76 -9.05
N ASN A 161 -14.52 3.76 -7.76
CA ASN A 161 -15.14 4.91 -7.10
C ASN A 161 -14.14 6.02 -6.77
N ASN A 162 -12.86 5.67 -6.52
CA ASN A 162 -11.90 6.63 -5.95
C ASN A 162 -10.66 6.89 -6.82
N CYS A 163 -10.36 6.04 -7.81
CA CYS A 163 -9.06 6.06 -8.50
C CYS A 163 -9.22 6.21 -10.03
N VAL A 164 -10.18 5.50 -10.64
CA VAL A 164 -10.30 5.38 -12.10
C VAL A 164 -10.58 6.71 -12.81
N ALA A 165 -11.12 7.72 -12.12
CA ALA A 165 -11.31 9.05 -12.70
C ALA A 165 -9.98 9.68 -13.19
N CYS A 166 -8.87 9.44 -12.49
CA CYS A 166 -7.54 9.96 -12.85
C CYS A 166 -6.56 8.86 -13.28
N HIS A 167 -6.80 7.62 -12.86
CA HIS A 167 -5.99 6.45 -13.17
C HIS A 167 -6.84 5.37 -13.87
N GLY A 168 -7.60 5.78 -14.88
CA GLY A 168 -8.46 4.94 -15.69
C GLY A 168 -7.77 4.42 -16.96
N THR A 169 -8.56 3.95 -17.92
CA THR A 169 -8.06 3.61 -19.27
C THR A 169 -7.87 4.86 -20.13
N ALA A 170 -8.81 5.81 -20.04
CA ALA A 170 -8.82 7.06 -20.82
C ALA A 170 -7.84 8.10 -20.27
N ILE A 171 -7.77 8.22 -18.94
CA ILE A 171 -6.85 9.13 -18.24
C ILE A 171 -5.92 8.28 -17.40
N LYS A 172 -4.63 8.26 -17.74
CA LYS A 172 -3.58 7.50 -17.04
C LYS A 172 -2.62 8.48 -16.39
N PHE A 173 -3.04 9.11 -15.29
CA PHE A 173 -2.19 10.07 -14.60
C PHE A 173 -0.87 9.39 -14.17
N LYS A 174 0.27 10.00 -14.49
CA LYS A 174 1.61 9.41 -14.34
C LYS A 174 1.75 8.03 -14.98
N GLU A 175 1.04 7.78 -16.09
CA GLU A 175 1.05 6.53 -16.84
C GLU A 175 0.55 5.30 -16.03
N VAL A 176 -0.10 5.54 -14.89
CA VAL A 176 -0.65 4.51 -14.01
C VAL A 176 -2.14 4.33 -14.28
N SER A 177 -2.58 3.07 -14.34
CA SER A 177 -3.99 2.72 -14.46
C SER A 177 -4.38 1.67 -13.41
N LEU A 178 -5.52 1.87 -12.76
CA LEU A 178 -6.17 0.94 -11.83
C LEU A 178 -7.52 0.45 -12.41
N ALA A 179 -7.71 0.56 -13.72
CA ALA A 179 -8.97 0.23 -14.38
C ALA A 179 -9.21 -1.27 -14.58
N SER A 180 -8.20 -2.11 -14.38
CA SER A 180 -8.30 -3.56 -14.47
C SER A 180 -7.21 -4.22 -13.65
N TYR A 181 -7.40 -5.51 -13.35
CA TYR A 181 -6.36 -6.33 -12.73
C TYR A 181 -5.06 -6.32 -13.55
N GLN A 182 -5.22 -6.46 -14.87
CA GLN A 182 -4.10 -6.44 -15.80
C GLN A 182 -3.32 -5.12 -15.69
N ALA A 183 -3.99 -3.97 -15.54
CA ALA A 183 -3.29 -2.70 -15.39
C ALA A 183 -2.47 -2.56 -14.09
N LEU A 184 -2.81 -3.31 -13.03
CA LEU A 184 -2.08 -3.32 -11.77
C LEU A 184 -0.80 -4.17 -11.83
N THR A 185 -0.82 -5.18 -12.69
CA THR A 185 0.24 -6.20 -12.82
C THR A 185 1.13 -5.96 -14.03
N ASP A 186 0.56 -5.38 -15.09
CA ASP A 186 1.30 -4.96 -16.28
C ASP A 186 2.18 -3.77 -15.96
N THR A 187 3.39 -3.85 -16.48
CA THR A 187 4.45 -2.85 -16.43
C THR A 187 4.03 -1.55 -17.11
N SER A 188 3.34 -0.69 -16.38
CA SER A 188 3.47 0.77 -16.57
C SER A 188 4.92 1.19 -16.26
N ALA A 189 5.32 2.43 -16.57
CA ALA A 189 6.70 2.94 -16.43
C ALA A 189 7.35 2.76 -15.04
N HIS A 190 6.61 2.27 -14.05
CA HIS A 190 7.03 2.06 -12.68
C HIS A 190 7.02 0.57 -12.24
N GLY A 191 6.73 -0.37 -13.14
CA GLY A 191 6.58 -1.79 -12.82
C GLY A 191 5.22 -2.13 -12.21
N PRO A 192 5.05 -3.35 -11.66
CA PRO A 192 3.84 -3.75 -10.95
C PRO A 192 3.53 -2.83 -9.78
N LEU A 193 2.26 -2.49 -9.59
CA LEU A 193 1.85 -1.59 -8.50
C LEU A 193 1.85 -2.28 -7.14
N PHE A 194 1.81 -3.61 -7.10
CA PHE A 194 1.87 -4.38 -5.86
C PHE A 194 2.77 -5.61 -6.00
N VAL A 195 3.25 -6.08 -4.85
CA VAL A 195 4.04 -7.30 -4.71
C VAL A 195 3.17 -8.33 -3.98
N PRO A 196 2.81 -9.45 -4.62
CA PRO A 196 2.01 -10.51 -3.99
C PRO A 196 2.59 -10.94 -2.64
N GLY A 197 1.76 -10.93 -1.60
CA GLY A 197 2.12 -11.32 -0.24
C GLY A 197 2.90 -10.28 0.55
N LYS A 198 3.26 -9.13 -0.05
CA LYS A 198 4.10 -8.10 0.58
C LYS A 198 3.47 -6.70 0.49
N PRO A 199 2.46 -6.40 1.32
CA PRO A 199 1.79 -5.10 1.28
C PRO A 199 2.76 -3.94 1.57
N GLU A 200 3.71 -4.11 2.48
CA GLU A 200 4.73 -3.11 2.82
C GLU A 200 5.67 -2.75 1.66
N ASP A 201 5.96 -3.71 0.78
CA ASP A 201 6.81 -3.52 -0.41
C ASP A 201 5.99 -3.06 -1.63
N SER A 202 4.67 -2.90 -1.49
CA SER A 202 3.77 -2.57 -2.59
C SER A 202 3.56 -1.06 -2.72
N LEU A 203 3.88 -0.50 -3.90
CA LEU A 203 3.67 0.92 -4.19
C LEU A 203 2.21 1.34 -3.94
N LEU A 204 1.26 0.51 -4.39
CA LEU A 204 -0.18 0.70 -4.22
C LEU A 204 -0.56 0.93 -2.76
N VAL A 205 -0.10 0.06 -1.86
CA VAL A 205 -0.40 0.16 -0.43
C VAL A 205 0.26 1.41 0.16
N ASN A 206 1.52 1.67 -0.20
CA ASN A 206 2.25 2.84 0.29
C ASN A 206 1.55 4.16 -0.08
N VAL A 207 1.08 4.33 -1.32
CA VAL A 207 0.39 5.56 -1.72
C VAL A 207 -0.99 5.71 -1.09
N LEU A 208 -1.71 4.61 -0.86
CA LEU A 208 -2.97 4.64 -0.10
C LEU A 208 -2.74 5.06 1.36
N ARG A 209 -1.58 4.71 1.92
CA ARG A 209 -1.09 5.16 3.24
C ARG A 209 -0.43 6.54 3.23
N GLY A 210 -0.50 7.26 2.11
CA GLY A 210 0.02 8.63 1.99
C GLY A 210 1.53 8.73 1.80
N LYS A 211 2.19 7.67 1.32
CA LYS A 211 3.65 7.61 1.15
C LYS A 211 4.04 7.32 -0.31
N PRO A 212 4.88 8.15 -0.96
CA PRO A 212 5.37 9.46 -0.51
C PRO A 212 4.34 10.58 -0.69
N ILE A 213 3.26 10.33 -1.42
CA ILE A 213 2.21 11.30 -1.74
C ILE A 213 0.86 10.77 -1.29
N GLN A 214 -0.05 11.67 -0.92
CA GLN A 214 -1.43 11.33 -0.61
C GLN A 214 -2.19 10.98 -1.88
N MET A 215 -2.81 9.80 -1.89
CA MET A 215 -3.80 9.39 -2.89
C MET A 215 -5.03 8.81 -2.19
N PRO A 216 -6.25 9.13 -2.64
CA PRO A 216 -6.61 10.16 -3.63
C PRO A 216 -6.25 11.61 -3.20
N PRO A 217 -6.16 12.57 -4.14
CA PRO A 217 -5.89 13.98 -3.81
C PRO A 217 -7.04 14.65 -3.03
N THR A 218 -8.23 14.04 -3.04
CA THR A 218 -9.41 14.49 -2.29
C THR A 218 -9.35 14.13 -0.80
N GLY A 219 -8.34 13.36 -0.38
CA GLY A 219 -8.17 12.91 1.01
C GLY A 219 -7.92 11.40 1.09
N ALA A 220 -7.53 10.95 2.28
CA ALA A 220 -7.32 9.52 2.54
C ALA A 220 -8.63 8.73 2.45
N LEU A 221 -8.54 7.50 1.97
CA LEU A 221 -9.66 6.55 2.01
C LEU A 221 -10.01 6.17 3.45
N PRO A 222 -11.24 5.68 3.70
CA PRO A 222 -11.57 5.02 4.96
C PRO A 222 -10.58 3.89 5.25
N GLU A 223 -10.20 3.77 6.53
CA GLU A 223 -9.20 2.79 6.99
C GLU A 223 -9.57 1.35 6.61
N GLU A 224 -10.86 1.05 6.61
CA GLU A 224 -11.42 -0.25 6.25
C GLU A 224 -11.15 -0.59 4.78
N GLN A 225 -11.24 0.39 3.88
CA GLN A 225 -10.96 0.18 2.46
C GLN A 225 -9.47 -0.03 2.22
N ILE A 226 -8.61 0.72 2.91
CA ILE A 226 -7.15 0.54 2.81
C ILE A 226 -6.77 -0.86 3.31
N LYS A 227 -7.29 -1.27 4.47
CA LYS A 227 -7.07 -2.61 5.02
C LYS A 227 -7.56 -3.72 4.10
N LEU A 228 -8.67 -3.51 3.38
CA LEU A 228 -9.19 -4.49 2.42
C LEU A 228 -8.22 -4.70 1.25
N VAL A 229 -7.64 -3.61 0.72
CA VAL A 229 -6.61 -3.68 -0.33
C VAL A 229 -5.32 -4.31 0.21
N GLU A 230 -4.89 -3.97 1.41
CA GLU A 230 -3.72 -4.57 2.07
C GLU A 230 -3.87 -6.06 2.27
N GLU A 231 -5.03 -6.50 2.76
CA GLU A 231 -5.32 -7.91 2.99
C GLU A 231 -5.40 -8.67 1.67
N TRP A 232 -5.98 -8.08 0.62
CA TRP A 232 -5.95 -8.67 -0.72
C TRP A 232 -4.52 -8.86 -1.23
N VAL A 233 -3.65 -7.84 -1.12
CA VAL A 233 -2.23 -7.96 -1.50
C VAL A 233 -1.53 -9.03 -0.67
N LYS A 234 -1.77 -9.07 0.64
CA LYS A 234 -1.23 -10.06 1.56
C LYS A 234 -1.66 -11.49 1.22
N GLN A 235 -2.88 -11.68 0.70
CA GLN A 235 -3.39 -12.95 0.19
C GLN A 235 -2.88 -13.32 -1.22
N GLY A 236 -1.89 -12.58 -1.72
CA GLY A 236 -1.25 -12.82 -3.01
C GLY A 236 -1.84 -11.99 -4.16
N GLY A 237 -2.80 -11.11 -3.87
CA GLY A 237 -3.39 -10.20 -4.85
C GLY A 237 -3.96 -10.92 -6.06
N GLN A 238 -4.82 -11.91 -5.84
CA GLN A 238 -5.38 -12.76 -6.90
C GLN A 238 -6.47 -12.03 -7.71
N ASN A 239 -6.64 -12.40 -8.98
CA ASN A 239 -7.75 -11.95 -9.82
C ASN A 239 -8.96 -12.89 -9.67
N ASN A 240 -9.77 -12.70 -8.63
CA ASN A 240 -10.87 -13.59 -8.21
C ASN A 240 -12.21 -12.86 -7.99
#